data_AF-Q1QQR9-F1
#
_entry.id   AF-Q1QQR9-F1
#
_cell.length_a   1.000
_cell.length_b   1.000
_cell.length_c   1.000
_cell.angle_alpha   90.00
_cell.angle_beta   90.00
_cell.angle_gamma   90.00
#
_symmetry.space_group_name_H-M   'P 1'
#
loop_
_entity.id
_entity.type
_entity.pdbx_description
1 polymer ?
#
loop_
_entity_poly.entity_id
_entity_poly.type
_entity_poly.pdbx_seq_one_letter_code
_entity_poly.pdbx_strand_id
1 'polypeptide(L)'
;MEQQIVSALSGVLGGAIGGLITIWAMFRIQRSTNVSLEYDEIRKKRVEIIYQLLGSRYVLMEGYPATESDVKSFNTAMSLFSIYFAKDPEVMSAYDRLLNSESDDNIVQMLKVAAKTASLELLDTHIKRVMTVAPKNASLLVPRASQ
;
A
#
# COMPACT_ATOMS: atom_id res chain seq x y z
N MET A 1 40.45 52.45 14.32
CA MET A 1 39.03 52.33 14.74
C MET A 1 38.11 52.01 13.56
N GLU A 2 38.18 52.72 12.44
CA GLU A 2 37.27 52.50 11.29
C GLU A 2 37.32 51.09 10.66
N GLN A 3 38.50 50.48 10.49
CA GLN A 3 38.62 49.12 9.94
C GLN A 3 37.97 48.03 10.81
N GLN A 4 37.93 48.23 12.14
CA GLN A 4 37.28 47.30 13.07
C GLN A 4 35.74 47.40 13.01
N ILE A 5 35.20 48.58 12.66
CA ILE A 5 33.76 48.79 12.50
C ILE A 5 33.28 48.15 11.20
N VAL A 6 34.05 48.26 10.11
CA VAL A 6 33.73 47.65 8.81
C VAL A 6 33.83 46.12 8.86
N SER A 7 34.80 45.56 9.59
CA SER A 7 34.90 44.10 9.79
C SER A 7 33.80 43.55 10.72
N ALA A 8 33.41 44.31 11.75
CA ALA A 8 32.28 43.95 12.62
C ALA A 8 30.95 44.00 11.86
N LEU A 9 30.71 45.03 11.04
CA LEU A 9 29.50 45.12 10.21
C LEU A 9 29.42 44.02 9.15
N SER A 10 30.55 43.70 8.49
CA SER A 10 30.60 42.63 7.49
C SER A 10 30.47 41.23 8.12
N GLY A 11 30.95 41.03 9.35
CA GLY A 11 30.68 39.83 10.14
C GLY A 11 29.20 39.65 10.51
N VAL A 12 28.51 40.73 10.91
CA VAL A 12 27.07 40.70 11.24
C VAL A 12 26.21 40.49 9.98
N LEU A 13 26.53 41.14 8.87
CA LEU A 13 25.84 40.96 7.59
C LEU A 13 26.09 39.56 7.00
N GLY A 14 27.32 39.07 7.05
CA GLY A 14 27.66 37.70 6.63
C GLY A 14 26.96 36.63 7.48
N GLY A 15 26.90 36.84 8.80
CA GLY A 15 26.17 35.97 9.72
C GLY A 15 24.65 35.96 9.47
N ALA A 16 24.06 37.13 9.17
CA ALA A 16 22.64 37.23 8.86
C ALA A 16 22.27 36.54 7.54
N ILE A 17 23.09 36.71 6.49
CA ILE A 17 22.87 36.05 5.19
C ILE A 17 23.05 34.53 5.32
N GLY A 18 24.09 34.07 6.03
CA GLY A 18 24.28 32.64 6.31
C GLY A 18 23.13 32.03 7.12
N GLY A 19 22.60 32.76 8.10
CA GLY A 19 21.44 32.36 8.89
C GLY A 19 20.16 32.22 8.04
N LEU A 20 19.89 33.19 7.17
CA LEU A 20 18.71 33.16 6.28
C LEU A 20 18.76 32.01 5.27
N ILE A 21 19.93 31.72 4.69
CA ILE A 21 20.12 30.57 3.78
C ILE A 21 19.87 29.26 4.52
N THR A 22 20.36 29.13 5.75
CA THR A 22 20.17 27.92 6.57
C THR A 22 18.70 27.70 6.90
N ILE A 23 17.98 28.77 7.30
CA ILE A 23 16.53 28.70 7.56
C ILE A 23 15.78 28.30 6.28
N TRP A 24 16.10 28.89 5.13
CA TRP A 24 15.46 28.57 3.86
C TRP A 24 15.70 27.11 3.43
N ALA A 25 16.94 26.62 3.55
CA ALA A 25 17.30 25.24 3.27
C ALA A 25 16.54 24.27 4.20
N MET A 26 16.43 24.60 5.48
CA MET A 26 15.72 23.78 6.47
C MET A 26 14.22 23.67 6.15
N PHE A 27 13.57 24.79 5.79
CA PHE A 27 12.18 24.78 5.35
C PHE A 27 11.96 23.97 4.08
N ARG A 28 12.89 24.05 3.12
CA ARG A 28 12.82 23.26 1.87
C ARG A 28 12.98 21.77 2.15
N ILE A 29 13.98 21.39 2.95
CA ILE A 29 14.25 20.00 3.33
C ILE A 29 13.07 19.43 4.11
N GLN A 30 12.53 20.16 5.08
CA GLN A 30 11.41 19.71 5.89
C GLN A 30 10.15 19.45 5.05
N ARG A 31 9.87 20.32 4.05
CA ARG A 31 8.79 20.07 3.09
C ARG A 31 9.03 18.82 2.25
N SER A 32 10.24 18.63 1.70
CA SER A 32 10.53 17.43 0.91
C SER A 32 10.46 16.15 1.75
N THR A 33 10.92 16.18 3.00
CA THR A 33 10.88 15.03 3.91
C THR A 33 9.45 14.65 4.26
N ASN A 34 8.59 15.62 4.55
CA ASN A 34 7.18 15.35 4.85
C ASN A 34 6.46 14.73 3.65
N VAL A 35 6.73 15.25 2.45
CA VAL A 35 6.14 14.71 1.22
C VAL A 35 6.63 13.27 0.97
N SER A 36 7.93 12.98 1.12
CA SER A 36 8.43 11.61 0.96
C SER A 36 7.86 10.65 2.00
N LEU A 37 7.69 11.11 3.25
CA LEU A 37 7.10 10.29 4.32
C LEU A 37 5.64 9.96 4.02
N GLU A 38 4.86 10.93 3.54
CA GLU A 38 3.47 10.71 3.14
C GLU A 38 3.38 9.68 2.00
N TYR A 39 4.24 9.81 0.98
CA TYR A 39 4.30 8.84 -0.11
C TYR A 39 4.66 7.43 0.37
N ASP A 40 5.63 7.30 1.28
CA ASP A 40 6.04 6.02 1.84
C ASP A 40 4.94 5.39 2.72
N GLU A 41 4.22 6.19 3.50
CA GLU A 41 3.09 5.73 4.29
C GLU A 41 1.93 5.23 3.41
N ILE A 42 1.58 6.00 2.37
CA ILE A 42 0.57 5.59 1.39
C ILE A 42 1.00 4.30 0.70
N ARG A 43 2.27 4.21 0.27
CA ARG A 43 2.80 3.00 -0.35
C ARG A 43 2.75 1.81 0.59
N LYS A 44 3.15 1.97 1.86
CA LYS A 44 3.07 0.93 2.89
C LYS A 44 1.63 0.45 3.07
N LYS A 45 0.67 1.36 3.12
CA LYS A 45 -0.76 1.02 3.24
C LYS A 45 -1.29 0.27 2.03
N ARG A 46 -0.92 0.70 0.82
CA ARG A 46 -1.24 -0.02 -0.44
C ARG A 46 -0.74 -1.46 -0.42
N VAL A 47 0.50 -1.67 0.02
CA VAL A 47 1.10 -3.02 0.15
C VAL A 47 0.39 -3.86 1.20
N GLU A 48 0.08 -3.29 2.37
CA GLU A 48 -0.66 -3.95 3.45
C GLU A 48 -2.03 -4.46 2.97
N ILE A 49 -2.78 -3.61 2.25
CA ILE A 49 -4.08 -3.96 1.68
C ILE A 49 -3.95 -5.12 0.67
N ILE A 50 -2.95 -5.08 -0.22
CA ILE A 50 -2.71 -6.15 -1.20
C ILE A 50 -2.49 -7.49 -0.49
N TYR A 51 -1.67 -7.53 0.57
CA TYR A 51 -1.44 -8.75 1.32
C TYR A 51 -2.67 -9.23 2.10
N GLN A 52 -3.45 -8.31 2.68
CA GLN A 52 -4.69 -8.67 3.36
C GLN A 52 -5.70 -9.29 2.39
N LEU A 53 -5.88 -8.71 1.20
CA LEU A 53 -6.74 -9.27 0.15
C LEU A 53 -6.23 -10.62 -0.35
N LEU A 54 -4.92 -10.73 -0.60
CA LEU A 54 -4.32 -11.99 -1.05
C LEU A 54 -4.51 -13.11 -0.02
N GLY A 55 -4.38 -12.81 1.27
CA GLY A 55 -4.56 -13.75 2.37
C GLY A 55 -6.01 -14.14 2.63
N SER A 56 -6.96 -13.23 2.39
CA SER A 56 -8.39 -13.44 2.62
C SER A 56 -9.18 -13.85 1.38
N ARG A 57 -8.54 -14.00 0.21
CA ARG A 57 -9.20 -14.34 -1.06
C ARG A 57 -10.06 -15.62 -1.01
N TYR A 58 -9.73 -16.58 -0.14
CA TYR A 58 -10.48 -17.83 -0.01
C TYR A 58 -11.95 -17.63 0.36
N VAL A 59 -12.31 -16.46 0.91
CA VAL A 59 -13.70 -16.06 1.17
C VAL A 59 -14.57 -16.13 -0.09
N LEU A 60 -13.96 -16.01 -1.27
CA LEU A 60 -14.66 -16.05 -2.56
C LEU A 60 -14.64 -17.44 -3.22
N MET A 61 -13.89 -18.39 -2.66
CA MET A 61 -13.84 -19.74 -3.19
C MET A 61 -15.11 -20.51 -2.81
N GLU A 62 -15.73 -21.14 -3.80
CA GLU A 62 -16.90 -21.98 -3.58
C GLU A 62 -16.57 -23.15 -2.64
N GLY A 63 -17.39 -23.33 -1.60
CA GLY A 63 -17.23 -24.40 -0.61
C GLY A 63 -16.23 -24.10 0.52
N TYR A 64 -15.58 -22.93 0.56
CA TYR A 64 -14.80 -22.51 1.73
C TYR A 64 -15.75 -22.07 2.86
N PRO A 65 -15.69 -22.69 4.06
CA PRO A 65 -16.50 -22.27 5.20
C PRO A 65 -15.91 -21.00 5.81
N ALA A 66 -16.12 -19.86 5.17
CA ALA A 66 -15.63 -18.56 5.63
C ALA A 66 -16.23 -18.21 6.99
N THR A 67 -15.39 -17.86 7.96
CA THR A 67 -15.88 -17.31 9.22
C THR A 67 -16.33 -15.86 9.03
N GLU A 68 -17.21 -15.34 9.91
CA GLU A 68 -17.59 -13.92 9.90
C GLU A 68 -16.37 -12.99 9.98
N SER A 69 -15.33 -13.42 10.70
CA SER A 69 -14.05 -12.70 10.81
C SER A 69 -13.33 -12.61 9.46
N ASP A 70 -13.33 -13.68 8.67
CA ASP A 70 -12.68 -13.71 7.35
C ASP A 70 -13.41 -12.78 6.38
N VAL A 71 -14.75 -12.86 6.35
CA VAL A 71 -15.60 -12.01 5.51
C VAL A 71 -15.43 -10.53 5.89
N LYS A 72 -15.43 -10.21 7.18
CA LYS A 72 -15.22 -8.85 7.67
C LYS A 72 -13.84 -8.32 7.26
N SER A 73 -12.80 -9.16 7.38
CA SER A 73 -11.43 -8.79 7.01
C SER A 73 -11.33 -8.51 5.51
N PHE A 74 -11.91 -9.38 4.68
CA PHE A 74 -11.96 -9.19 3.23
C PHE A 74 -12.71 -7.91 2.83
N ASN A 75 -13.92 -7.69 3.36
CA ASN A 75 -14.73 -6.52 3.06
C ASN A 75 -14.06 -5.20 3.50
N THR A 76 -13.39 -5.23 4.65
CA THR A 76 -12.62 -4.07 5.14
C THR A 76 -11.45 -3.78 4.20
N ALA A 77 -10.70 -4.80 3.80
CA ALA A 77 -9.59 -4.65 2.87
C ALA A 77 -10.06 -4.14 1.50
N MET A 78 -11.20 -4.64 0.98
CA MET A 78 -11.78 -4.16 -0.28
C MET A 78 -12.28 -2.71 -0.21
N SER A 79 -12.83 -2.30 0.93
CA SER A 79 -13.23 -0.90 1.15
C SER A 79 -12.03 0.04 1.21
N LEU A 80 -10.93 -0.39 1.85
CA LEU A 80 -9.70 0.37 1.87
C LEU A 80 -9.02 0.38 0.49
N PHE A 81 -9.13 -0.70 -0.27
CA PHE A 81 -8.56 -0.79 -1.61
C PHE A 81 -9.06 0.34 -2.52
N SER A 82 -10.38 0.56 -2.58
CA SER A 82 -10.95 1.62 -3.41
C SER A 82 -10.47 3.01 -2.98
N ILE A 83 -10.26 3.26 -1.68
CA ILE A 83 -9.75 4.54 -1.17
C ILE A 83 -8.29 4.76 -1.56
N TYR A 84 -7.42 3.78 -1.30
CA TYR A 84 -5.97 3.94 -1.47
C TYR A 84 -5.52 3.84 -2.93
N PHE A 85 -6.32 3.22 -3.80
CA PHE A 85 -6.06 3.10 -5.24
C PHE A 85 -6.98 3.95 -6.13
N ALA A 86 -7.86 4.79 -5.54
CA ALA A 86 -8.81 5.65 -6.29
C ALA A 86 -8.17 6.48 -7.41
N LYS A 87 -6.92 6.90 -7.22
CA LYS A 87 -6.18 7.76 -8.17
C LYS A 87 -5.53 6.98 -9.31
N ASP A 88 -5.54 5.65 -9.27
CA ASP A 88 -4.89 4.78 -10.24
C ASP A 88 -5.95 4.19 -11.20
N PRO A 89 -6.15 4.77 -12.41
CA PRO A 89 -7.25 4.38 -13.30
C PRO A 89 -7.13 2.94 -13.81
N GLU A 90 -5.90 2.44 -13.99
CA GLU A 90 -5.66 1.05 -14.39
C GLU A 90 -6.10 0.06 -13.30
N VAL A 91 -5.84 0.40 -12.03
CA VAL A 91 -6.24 -0.41 -10.87
C VAL A 91 -7.75 -0.39 -10.70
N MET A 92 -8.37 0.80 -10.81
CA MET A 92 -9.82 0.93 -10.70
C MET A 92 -10.56 0.23 -11.84
N SER A 93 -10.02 0.23 -13.06
CA SER A 93 -10.58 -0.57 -14.15
C SER A 93 -10.53 -2.08 -13.87
N ALA A 94 -9.44 -2.57 -13.26
CA ALA A 94 -9.35 -3.97 -12.85
C ALA A 94 -10.31 -4.30 -11.69
N TYR A 95 -10.49 -3.37 -10.76
CA TYR A 95 -11.46 -3.46 -9.67
C TYR A 95 -12.90 -3.52 -10.19
N ASP A 96 -13.26 -2.67 -11.16
CA ASP A 96 -14.59 -2.70 -11.78
C ASP A 96 -14.84 -4.01 -12.51
N ARG A 97 -13.83 -4.58 -13.19
CA ARG A 97 -13.95 -5.90 -13.82
C ARG A 97 -14.24 -7.00 -12.81
N LEU A 98 -13.59 -6.95 -11.64
CA LEU A 98 -13.87 -7.88 -10.55
C LEU A 98 -15.30 -7.74 -10.04
N LEU A 99 -15.80 -6.52 -9.82
CA LEU A 99 -17.16 -6.30 -9.35
C LEU A 99 -18.22 -6.80 -10.35
N ASN A 100 -17.92 -6.74 -11.65
CA ASN A 100 -18.81 -7.21 -12.71
C ASN A 100 -18.67 -8.72 -13.00
N SER A 101 -17.62 -9.35 -12.51
CA SER A 101 -17.32 -10.76 -12.73
C SER A 101 -16.52 -11.29 -11.55
N GLU A 102 -17.24 -11.89 -10.60
CA GLU A 102 -16.73 -12.48 -9.35
C GLU A 102 -15.92 -13.76 -9.62
N SER A 103 -14.83 -13.62 -10.38
CA SER A 103 -13.90 -14.70 -10.72
C SER A 103 -12.59 -14.51 -9.94
N ASP A 104 -12.05 -15.61 -9.42
CA ASP A 104 -10.74 -15.66 -8.77
C ASP A 104 -9.63 -15.09 -9.67
N ASP A 105 -9.71 -15.34 -10.98
CA ASP A 105 -8.73 -14.84 -11.95
C ASP A 105 -8.74 -13.30 -12.03
N ASN A 106 -9.91 -12.68 -11.89
CA ASN A 106 -10.06 -11.23 -11.89
C ASN A 106 -9.46 -10.60 -10.63
N ILE A 107 -9.57 -11.26 -9.47
CA ILE A 107 -8.88 -10.81 -8.25
C ILE A 107 -7.38 -10.89 -8.41
N VAL A 108 -6.86 -12.00 -8.95
CA VAL A 108 -5.42 -12.14 -9.15
C VAL A 108 -4.92 -11.07 -10.11
N GLN A 109 -5.67 -10.80 -11.18
CA GLN A 109 -5.33 -9.74 -12.13
C GLN A 109 -5.35 -8.36 -11.48
N MET A 110 -6.39 -8.05 -10.70
CA MET A 110 -6.50 -6.79 -9.95
C MET A 110 -5.31 -6.60 -9.01
N LEU A 111 -4.96 -7.62 -8.23
CA LEU A 111 -3.84 -7.58 -7.28
C LEU A 111 -2.49 -7.43 -7.99
N LYS A 112 -2.30 -8.06 -9.15
CA LYS A 112 -1.09 -7.91 -9.98
C LYS A 112 -0.91 -6.47 -10.48
N VAL A 113 -1.98 -5.86 -11.00
CA VAL A 113 -1.96 -4.46 -11.43
C VAL A 113 -1.69 -3.54 -10.24
N ALA A 114 -2.40 -3.73 -9.12
CA ALA A 114 -2.22 -2.95 -7.90
C ALA A 114 -0.77 -3.00 -7.37
N ALA A 115 -0.15 -4.18 -7.37
CA ALA A 115 1.23 -4.35 -6.92
C ALA A 115 2.26 -3.63 -7.79
N LYS A 116 2.07 -3.65 -9.12
CA LYS A 116 2.92 -2.90 -10.05
C LYS A 116 2.90 -1.40 -9.70
N THR A 117 1.72 -0.84 -9.46
CA THR A 117 1.53 0.57 -9.05
C THR A 117 2.06 0.88 -7.65
N ALA A 118 2.15 -0.11 -6.76
CA ALA A 118 2.72 0.05 -5.43
C ALA A 118 4.26 -0.11 -5.39
N SER A 119 4.92 -0.24 -6.55
CA SER A 119 6.33 -0.63 -6.66
C SER A 119 6.63 -1.85 -5.80
N LEU A 120 5.71 -2.80 -5.80
CA LEU A 120 5.82 -4.09 -5.15
C LEU A 120 6.09 -5.12 -6.25
N GLU A 121 7.30 -5.65 -6.27
CA GLU A 121 7.54 -6.90 -7.01
C GLU A 121 6.83 -8.01 -6.24
N LEU A 122 5.57 -8.26 -6.61
CA LEU A 122 4.94 -9.53 -6.29
C LEU A 122 5.69 -10.59 -7.08
N LEU A 123 6.76 -11.13 -6.49
CA LEU A 123 7.39 -12.34 -6.96
C LEU A 123 6.28 -13.37 -7.16
N ASP A 124 6.12 -13.88 -8.39
CA ASP A 124 5.13 -14.92 -8.71
C ASP A 124 5.27 -16.11 -7.76
N THR A 125 6.45 -16.35 -7.18
CA THR A 125 6.70 -17.33 -6.11
C THR A 125 5.95 -17.06 -4.80
N HIS A 126 5.74 -15.80 -4.39
CA HIS A 126 4.95 -15.45 -3.21
C HIS A 126 3.45 -15.61 -3.48
N ILE A 127 2.97 -15.11 -4.62
CA ILE A 127 1.59 -15.36 -5.06
C ILE A 127 1.35 -16.88 -5.14
N LYS A 128 2.25 -17.62 -5.79
CA LYS A 128 2.16 -19.07 -5.98
C LYS A 128 2.22 -19.82 -4.64
N ARG A 129 3.07 -19.42 -3.69
CA ARG A 129 3.13 -20.03 -2.36
C ARG A 129 1.82 -19.82 -1.60
N VAL A 130 1.28 -18.59 -1.58
CA VAL A 130 -0.03 -18.34 -0.95
C VAL A 130 -1.15 -19.03 -1.73
N MET A 131 -1.06 -19.17 -3.06
CA MET A 131 -1.98 -19.95 -3.89
C MET A 131 -1.94 -21.45 -3.66
N THR A 132 -0.81 -22.01 -3.24
CA THR A 132 -0.63 -23.46 -3.03
C THR A 132 -0.97 -23.95 -1.62
N VAL A 133 -1.24 -23.05 -0.66
CA VAL A 133 -1.67 -23.47 0.68
C VAL A 133 -3.13 -23.92 0.59
N ALA A 134 -3.33 -25.22 0.38
CA ALA A 134 -4.63 -25.84 0.55
C ALA A 134 -5.14 -25.60 1.98
N PRO A 135 -6.42 -25.28 2.17
CA PRO A 135 -6.99 -25.09 3.50
C PRO A 135 -6.77 -26.37 4.31
N LYS A 136 -6.19 -26.22 5.49
CA LYS A 136 -5.80 -27.32 6.41
C LYS A 136 -6.98 -28.24 6.81
N ASN A 137 -8.21 -27.86 6.47
CA ASN A 137 -9.45 -28.56 6.78
C ASN A 137 -10.10 -29.26 5.58
N ALA A 138 -9.49 -29.27 4.38
CA ALA A 138 -10.05 -29.98 3.22
C ALA A 138 -10.16 -31.51 3.44
N SER A 139 -9.47 -32.05 4.45
CA SER A 139 -9.52 -33.48 4.81
C SER A 139 -10.60 -33.84 5.83
N LEU A 140 -11.44 -32.90 6.27
CA LEU A 140 -12.52 -33.15 7.25
C LEU A 140 -13.93 -33.19 6.63
N LEU A 141 -14.03 -33.24 5.31
CA LEU A 141 -15.29 -33.60 4.64
C LEU A 141 -15.57 -35.10 4.89
N VAL A 142 -16.20 -35.38 6.04
CA VAL A 142 -16.83 -36.65 6.34
C VAL A 142 -17.80 -36.97 5.19
N PRO A 143 -17.71 -38.14 4.54
CA PRO A 143 -18.67 -38.52 3.53
C PRO A 143 -20.04 -38.56 4.19
N ARG A 144 -20.95 -37.69 3.74
CA ARG A 144 -22.36 -37.77 4.11
C ARG A 144 -22.84 -39.14 3.65
N ALA A 145 -23.06 -40.06 4.59
CA ALA A 145 -23.73 -41.31 4.32
C ALA A 145 -25.09 -40.99 3.70
N SER A 146 -25.30 -41.47 2.48
CA SER A 146 -26.60 -41.46 1.81
C SER A 146 -27.59 -42.24 2.67
N GLN A 147 -28.59 -41.55 3.21
CA GLN A 147 -29.87 -42.13 3.60
C GLN A 147 -30.88 -41.84 2.50
#